data_AF-A0A9P6JY24-F1
#
_entry.id   AF-A0A9P6JY24-F1
#
_cell.length_a   1.000
_cell.length_b   1.000
_cell.length_c   1.000
_cell.angle_alpha   90.00
_cell.angle_beta   90.00
_cell.angle_gamma   90.00
#
_symmetry.space_group_name_H-M   'P 1'
#
loop_
_entity.id
_entity.type
_entity.pdbx_description
1 polymer ?
#
loop_
_entity_poly.entity_id
_entity_poly.type
_entity_poly.pdbx_seq_one_letter_code
_entity_poly.pdbx_strand_id
1 'polypeptide(L)'
;MSSSPNGRQNGNTNGWMTQRERIIDGLQSVEDTARESLLHGGVVVTSKAKTLWTHFKDFIDNGNVVGLAVGLILGAAFTSLVNSLVNDIISPPLGLAVGHASLDDLFVVIKDGKNASATYLTLDQAHDDGAVCIAYGRFFQMTFNFFIVAFALFSVIRVFQSFQQEEIIKSKVKCKYCRQKISKVATRCQFCTSWQDVPEHNHVFSPPGPLVDSSGHMSD
;
A
#
# COMPACT_ATOMS: atom_id res chain seq x y z
N MET A 1 19.69 40.43 -64.46
CA MET A 1 20.65 39.99 -63.43
C MET A 1 19.96 38.89 -62.65
N SER A 2 20.12 37.65 -63.13
CA SER A 2 21.13 36.68 -62.66
C SER A 2 20.63 36.03 -61.38
N SER A 3 20.45 34.73 -61.20
CA SER A 3 20.87 33.49 -61.89
C SER A 3 20.51 32.45 -60.82
N SER A 4 19.69 31.43 -61.00
CA SER A 4 19.92 30.21 -61.77
C SER A 4 18.91 29.18 -61.24
N PRO A 5 18.14 28.48 -62.08
CA PRO A 5 17.53 27.20 -61.72
C PRO A 5 18.32 26.08 -62.39
N ASN A 6 19.04 25.27 -61.61
CA ASN A 6 19.84 24.15 -62.10
C ASN A 6 19.94 23.14 -60.95
N GLY A 7 19.53 21.88 -61.05
CA GLY A 7 19.06 21.10 -62.17
C GLY A 7 19.15 19.64 -61.71
N ARG A 8 18.05 18.89 -61.81
CA ARG A 8 18.05 17.42 -61.92
C ARG A 8 16.76 16.99 -62.61
N GLN A 9 16.63 17.30 -63.90
CA GLN A 9 15.88 16.46 -64.81
C GLN A 9 16.89 15.56 -65.52
N ASN A 10 17.25 14.47 -64.84
CA ASN A 10 17.84 13.29 -65.43
C ASN A 10 16.90 12.16 -64.99
N GLY A 11 16.04 11.78 -65.92
CA GLY A 11 15.06 10.70 -65.77
C GLY A 11 14.66 10.31 -67.16
N ASN A 12 15.60 9.64 -67.82
CA ASN A 12 15.48 8.95 -69.09
C ASN A 12 14.03 8.50 -69.37
N THR A 13 13.43 9.05 -70.42
CA THR A 13 12.17 8.56 -71.00
C THR A 13 12.46 7.35 -71.88
N ASN A 14 12.64 6.19 -71.25
CA ASN A 14 12.60 4.91 -71.94
C ASN A 14 11.61 3.99 -71.22
N GLY A 15 10.42 3.89 -71.82
CA GLY A 15 9.29 3.08 -71.40
C GLY A 15 9.53 1.57 -71.52
N TRP A 16 10.56 1.06 -70.83
CA TRP A 16 10.79 -0.37 -70.61
C TRP A 16 11.25 -0.58 -69.16
N MET A 17 10.47 -0.08 -68.20
CA MET A 17 10.66 -0.47 -66.80
C MET A 17 10.21 -1.93 -66.66
N THR A 18 11.18 -2.81 -66.42
CA THR A 18 10.90 -4.19 -66.09
C THR A 18 10.16 -4.24 -64.75
N GLN A 19 9.19 -5.15 -64.60
CA GLN A 19 8.37 -5.33 -63.39
C GLN A 19 9.22 -5.37 -62.11
N ARG A 20 10.46 -5.87 -62.21
CA ARG A 20 11.40 -6.05 -61.11
C ARG A 20 11.93 -4.72 -60.55
N GLU A 21 12.20 -3.72 -61.38
CA GLU A 21 12.76 -2.44 -60.93
C GLU A 21 11.71 -1.62 -60.17
N ARG A 22 10.45 -1.63 -60.63
CA ARG A 22 9.33 -1.00 -59.90
C ARG A 22 9.07 -1.64 -58.53
N ILE A 23 9.31 -2.95 -58.41
CA ILE A 23 9.18 -3.66 -57.13
C ILE A 23 10.34 -3.30 -56.19
N ILE A 24 11.56 -3.15 -56.72
CA ILE A 24 12.73 -2.73 -55.93
C ILE A 24 12.55 -1.29 -55.45
N ASP A 25 12.14 -0.37 -56.33
CA ASP A 25 11.86 1.03 -55.96
C ASP A 25 10.70 1.14 -54.96
N GLY A 26 9.67 0.29 -55.11
CA GLY A 26 8.56 0.17 -54.18
C GLY A 26 9.00 -0.29 -52.79
N LEU A 27 9.82 -1.35 -52.73
CA LEU A 27 10.36 -1.88 -51.46
C LEU A 27 11.26 -0.86 -50.76
N GLN A 28 12.09 -0.13 -51.52
CA GLN A 28 12.98 0.88 -50.96
C GLN A 28 12.20 2.05 -50.34
N SER A 29 11.10 2.48 -50.99
CA SER A 29 10.19 3.50 -50.43
C SER A 29 9.45 3.06 -49.17
N VAL A 30 9.11 1.77 -49.06
CA VAL A 30 8.44 1.21 -47.88
C VAL A 30 9.42 1.12 -46.71
N GLU A 31 10.68 0.77 -46.97
CA GLU A 31 11.73 0.75 -45.96
C GLU A 31 12.06 2.17 -45.46
N ASP A 32 12.14 3.15 -46.35
CA ASP A 32 12.35 4.56 -45.99
C ASP A 32 11.17 5.13 -45.16
N THR A 33 9.93 4.80 -45.53
CA THR A 33 8.71 5.20 -44.78
C THR A 33 8.66 4.54 -43.39
N ALA A 34 9.06 3.28 -43.28
CA ALA A 34 9.14 2.57 -41.99
C ALA A 34 10.22 3.16 -41.08
N ARG A 35 11.38 3.54 -41.64
CA ARG A 35 12.47 4.20 -40.90
C ARG A 35 12.06 5.56 -40.38
N GLU A 36 11.33 6.36 -41.16
CA GLU A 36 10.83 7.68 -40.75
C GLU A 36 9.74 7.55 -39.66
N SER A 37 8.86 6.56 -39.79
CA SER A 37 7.82 6.26 -38.80
C SER A 37 8.38 5.77 -37.46
N LEU A 38 9.44 4.97 -37.47
CA LEU A 38 10.09 4.46 -36.25
C LEU A 38 10.89 5.53 -35.51
N LEU A 39 11.50 6.48 -36.24
CA LEU A 39 12.19 7.62 -35.64
C LEU A 39 11.21 8.60 -34.97
N HIS A 40 10.04 8.84 -35.56
CA HIS A 40 9.00 9.67 -34.95
C HIS A 40 8.19 8.93 -33.86
N GLY A 41 7.96 7.62 -34.00
CA GLY A 41 7.27 6.80 -33.00
C GLY A 41 8.11 6.52 -31.75
N GLY A 42 9.42 6.26 -31.90
CA GLY A 42 10.32 5.97 -30.79
C GLY A 42 10.57 7.17 -29.85
N VAL A 43 10.64 8.39 -30.40
CA VAL A 43 10.90 9.60 -29.61
C VAL A 43 9.68 10.02 -28.79
N VAL A 44 8.45 9.83 -29.28
CA VAL A 44 7.21 10.20 -28.56
C VAL A 44 6.92 9.24 -27.40
N VAL A 45 7.31 7.96 -27.51
CA VAL A 45 7.20 6.98 -26.41
C VAL A 45 8.16 7.34 -25.27
N THR A 46 9.40 7.77 -25.59
CA THR A 46 10.38 8.12 -24.55
C THR A 46 10.03 9.41 -23.79
N SER A 47 9.42 10.40 -24.46
CA SER A 47 9.03 11.66 -23.82
C SER A 47 7.81 11.49 -22.90
N LYS A 48 6.76 10.79 -23.36
CA LYS A 48 5.59 10.48 -22.52
C LYS A 48 5.93 9.56 -21.35
N ALA A 49 6.81 8.58 -21.54
CA ALA A 49 7.26 7.70 -20.46
C ALA A 49 7.99 8.49 -19.35
N LYS A 50 8.82 9.48 -19.72
CA LYS A 50 9.48 10.35 -18.73
C LYS A 50 8.46 11.20 -17.96
N THR A 51 7.45 11.74 -18.64
CA THR A 51 6.37 12.51 -18.00
C THR A 51 5.52 11.63 -17.06
N LEU A 52 5.14 10.42 -17.48
CA LEU A 52 4.41 9.46 -16.64
C LEU A 52 5.24 9.00 -15.43
N TRP A 53 6.54 8.78 -15.61
CA TRP A 53 7.44 8.43 -14.50
C TRP A 53 7.58 9.56 -13.49
N THR A 54 7.70 10.81 -13.94
CA THR A 54 7.71 11.98 -13.05
C THR A 54 6.39 12.08 -12.28
N HIS A 55 5.24 11.93 -12.95
CA HIS A 55 3.93 11.94 -12.28
C HIS A 55 3.74 10.77 -11.30
N PHE A 56 4.28 9.60 -11.61
CA PHE A 56 4.24 8.46 -10.69
C PHE A 56 5.12 8.69 -9.46
N LYS A 57 6.31 9.29 -9.64
CA LYS A 57 7.17 9.72 -8.55
C LYS A 57 6.48 10.78 -7.68
N ASP A 58 5.90 11.81 -8.28
CA ASP A 58 5.13 12.85 -7.58
C ASP A 58 3.92 12.24 -6.85
N PHE A 59 3.33 11.17 -7.39
CA PHE A 59 2.25 10.44 -6.73
C PHE A 59 2.71 9.66 -5.50
N ILE A 60 3.84 8.93 -5.57
CA ILE A 60 4.42 8.21 -4.43
C ILE A 60 4.93 9.17 -3.36
N ASP A 61 5.51 10.31 -3.76
CA ASP A 61 6.01 11.32 -2.83
C ASP A 61 4.86 11.95 -1.98
N ASN A 62 3.59 11.70 -2.32
CA ASN A 62 2.48 11.92 -1.41
C ASN A 62 2.57 10.94 -0.22
N GLY A 63 3.10 11.42 0.92
CA GLY A 63 3.34 10.61 2.12
C GLY A 63 2.13 9.82 2.67
N ASN A 64 0.90 10.21 2.32
CA ASN A 64 -0.31 9.45 2.66
C ASN A 64 -0.37 8.07 1.96
N VAL A 65 0.17 7.93 0.75
CA VAL A 65 0.13 6.68 -0.04
C VAL A 65 1.18 5.68 0.44
N VAL A 66 2.39 6.16 0.74
CA VAL A 66 3.50 5.32 1.20
C VAL A 66 3.18 4.66 2.53
N GLY A 67 2.58 5.40 3.47
CA GLY A 67 2.18 4.85 4.77
C GLY A 67 1.16 3.71 4.65
N LEU A 68 0.19 3.85 3.73
CA LEU A 68 -0.80 2.80 3.44
C LEU A 68 -0.17 1.58 2.76
N ALA A 69 0.72 1.81 1.78
CA ALA A 69 1.39 0.75 1.05
C ALA A 69 2.28 -0.11 1.97
N VAL A 70 3.08 0.54 2.83
CA VAL A 70 3.93 -0.16 3.80
C VAL A 70 3.07 -0.94 4.81
N GLY A 71 1.95 -0.38 5.26
CA GLY A 71 1.01 -1.07 6.15
C GLY A 71 0.43 -2.35 5.55
N LEU A 72 0.08 -2.34 4.25
CA LEU A 72 -0.47 -3.52 3.57
C LEU A 72 0.58 -4.62 3.38
N ILE A 73 1.81 -4.26 2.99
CA ILE A 73 2.91 -5.22 2.79
C ILE A 73 3.27 -5.89 4.13
N LEU A 74 3.42 -5.10 5.20
CA LEU A 74 3.71 -5.62 6.54
C LEU A 74 2.55 -6.49 7.05
N GLY A 75 1.29 -6.10 6.79
CA GLY A 75 0.12 -6.89 7.15
C GLY A 75 0.06 -8.26 6.46
N ALA A 76 0.36 -8.31 5.16
CA ALA A 76 0.40 -9.55 4.39
C ALA A 76 1.54 -10.49 4.84
N ALA A 77 2.72 -9.93 5.09
CA ALA A 77 3.86 -10.69 5.59
C ALA A 77 3.59 -11.26 7.00
N PHE A 78 3.03 -10.45 7.91
CA PHE A 78 2.69 -10.89 9.25
C PHE A 78 1.63 -11.98 9.26
N THR A 79 0.59 -11.85 8.43
CA THR A 79 -0.45 -12.89 8.31
C THR A 79 0.16 -14.22 7.84
N SER A 80 1.07 -14.19 6.86
CA SER A 80 1.76 -15.40 6.40
C SER A 80 2.66 -16.03 7.49
N LEU A 81 3.35 -15.20 8.29
CA LEU A 81 4.15 -15.67 9.42
C LEU A 81 3.29 -16.38 10.47
N VAL A 82 2.14 -15.81 10.80
CA VAL A 82 1.19 -16.44 11.74
C VAL A 82 0.62 -17.73 11.13
N ASN A 83 0.24 -17.74 9.85
CA ASN A 83 -0.24 -18.94 9.17
C ASN A 83 0.79 -20.08 9.24
N SER A 84 2.08 -19.80 9.00
CA SER A 84 3.15 -20.79 9.11
C SER A 84 3.32 -21.29 10.54
N LEU A 85 3.24 -20.41 11.56
CA LEU A 85 3.24 -20.85 12.96
C LEU A 85 2.09 -21.82 13.27
N VAL A 86 0.89 -21.54 12.76
CA VAL A 86 -0.27 -22.41 12.98
C VAL A 86 -0.13 -23.73 12.24
N ASN A 87 0.16 -23.67 10.94
CA ASN A 87 0.20 -24.84 10.06
C ASN A 87 1.40 -25.74 10.36
N ASP A 88 2.58 -25.16 10.62
CA ASP A 88 3.83 -25.91 10.69
C ASP A 88 4.23 -26.28 12.13
N ILE A 89 3.77 -25.55 13.14
CA ILE A 89 4.15 -25.78 14.55
C ILE A 89 2.98 -26.28 15.38
N ILE A 90 1.77 -25.73 15.21
CA ILE A 90 0.60 -26.09 16.03
C ILE A 90 -0.14 -27.30 15.46
N SER A 91 -0.29 -27.38 14.14
CA SER A 91 -1.02 -28.47 13.48
C SER A 91 -0.39 -29.86 13.71
N PRO A 92 0.93 -30.08 13.60
CA PRO A 92 1.48 -31.44 13.72
C PRO A 92 1.27 -32.09 15.10
N PRO A 93 1.48 -31.41 16.24
CA PRO A 93 1.13 -31.95 17.55
C PRO A 93 -0.37 -32.23 17.73
N LEU A 94 -1.24 -31.38 17.18
CA LEU A 94 -2.69 -31.58 17.23
C LEU A 94 -3.14 -32.75 16.34
N GLY A 95 -2.53 -32.90 15.17
CA GLY A 95 -2.75 -34.04 14.28
C GLY A 95 -2.41 -35.35 14.99
N LEU A 96 -1.21 -35.43 15.59
CA LEU A 96 -0.79 -36.62 16.35
C LEU A 96 -1.75 -36.96 17.49
N ALA A 97 -2.33 -35.96 18.17
CA ALA A 97 -3.32 -36.18 19.23
C ALA A 97 -4.66 -36.74 18.71
N VAL A 98 -5.03 -36.40 17.47
CA VAL A 98 -6.27 -36.85 16.79
C VAL A 98 -6.03 -38.11 15.95
N GLY A 99 -4.78 -38.59 15.87
CA GLY A 99 -4.40 -39.81 15.15
C GLY A 99 -4.24 -39.65 13.63
N HIS A 100 -4.24 -38.42 13.12
CA HIS A 100 -4.05 -38.10 11.69
C HIS A 100 -2.88 -37.12 11.51
N ALA A 101 -2.16 -37.18 10.39
CA ALA A 101 -0.96 -36.35 10.22
C ALA A 101 -1.25 -34.84 10.19
N SER A 102 -2.48 -34.43 9.84
CA SER A 102 -2.91 -33.04 9.79
C SER A 102 -4.39 -32.89 10.12
N LEU A 103 -4.79 -31.73 10.63
CA LEU A 103 -6.20 -31.38 10.80
C LEU A 103 -6.92 -31.26 9.45
N ASP A 104 -6.21 -31.02 8.35
CA ASP A 104 -6.80 -30.89 7.01
C ASP A 104 -7.26 -32.24 6.44
N ASP A 105 -6.62 -33.35 6.83
CA ASP A 105 -6.94 -34.71 6.38
C ASP A 105 -8.15 -35.33 7.12
N LEU A 106 -8.84 -34.58 7.99
CA LEU A 106 -10.10 -35.02 8.56
C LEU A 106 -11.25 -34.75 7.59
N PHE A 107 -11.64 -35.80 6.86
CA PHE A 107 -12.77 -35.77 5.94
C PHE A 107 -13.71 -36.96 6.12
N VAL A 108 -14.99 -36.71 5.90
CA VAL A 108 -16.00 -37.77 5.74
C VAL A 108 -16.33 -37.89 4.26
N VAL A 109 -16.15 -39.08 3.69
CA VAL A 109 -16.58 -39.36 2.31
C VAL A 109 -18.08 -39.66 2.32
N ILE A 110 -18.87 -38.90 1.57
CA ILE A 110 -20.32 -39.12 1.40
C ILE A 110 -20.60 -40.01 0.20
N LYS A 111 -19.82 -39.84 -0.86
CA LYS A 111 -19.96 -40.62 -2.09
C LYS A 111 -18.58 -41.10 -2.52
N ASP A 112 -18.44 -42.42 -2.59
CA ASP A 112 -17.22 -43.05 -3.05
C ASP A 112 -16.93 -42.68 -4.51
N GLY A 113 -15.66 -42.38 -4.78
CA GLY A 113 -15.12 -42.19 -6.13
C GLY A 113 -14.97 -43.51 -6.88
N LYS A 114 -14.25 -43.50 -8.00
CA LYS A 114 -14.11 -44.67 -8.88
C LYS A 114 -13.44 -45.88 -8.22
N ASN A 115 -12.70 -45.70 -7.13
CA ASN A 115 -12.03 -46.75 -6.38
C ASN A 115 -12.72 -46.99 -5.02
N ALA A 116 -13.75 -47.85 -4.99
CA ALA A 116 -14.52 -48.18 -3.77
C ALA A 116 -13.78 -49.14 -2.79
N SER A 117 -12.45 -49.16 -2.79
CA SER A 117 -11.68 -50.16 -2.00
C SER A 117 -10.40 -49.66 -1.34
N ALA A 118 -10.08 -48.37 -1.42
CA ALA A 118 -8.96 -47.80 -0.68
C ALA A 118 -9.47 -46.74 0.29
N THR A 119 -9.30 -46.96 1.58
CA THR A 119 -9.37 -45.91 2.58
C THR A 119 -8.38 -44.82 2.18
N TYR A 120 -8.89 -43.68 1.71
CA TYR A 120 -8.06 -42.56 1.31
C TYR A 120 -7.28 -42.06 2.54
N LEU A 121 -5.96 -42.01 2.45
CA LEU A 121 -5.10 -41.55 3.54
C LEU A 121 -5.02 -40.02 3.62
N THR A 122 -5.27 -39.33 2.50
CA THR A 122 -5.21 -37.87 2.38
C THR A 122 -6.37 -37.32 1.58
N LEU A 123 -6.76 -36.08 1.89
CA LEU A 123 -7.92 -35.43 1.30
C LEU A 123 -7.76 -35.18 -0.21
N ASP A 124 -6.54 -34.90 -0.65
CA ASP A 124 -6.21 -34.65 -2.06
C ASP A 124 -6.45 -35.89 -2.94
N GLN A 125 -6.14 -37.08 -2.44
CA GLN A 125 -6.38 -38.34 -3.16
C GLN A 125 -7.88 -38.61 -3.35
N ALA A 126 -8.70 -38.28 -2.35
CA ALA A 126 -10.13 -38.46 -2.43
C ALA A 126 -10.78 -37.47 -3.43
N HIS A 127 -10.24 -36.25 -3.54
CA HIS A 127 -10.69 -35.26 -4.50
C HIS A 127 -10.30 -35.62 -5.95
N ASP A 128 -9.10 -36.17 -6.16
CA ASP A 128 -8.62 -36.60 -7.50
C ASP A 128 -9.42 -37.79 -8.06
N ASP A 129 -9.89 -38.69 -7.19
CA ASP A 129 -10.78 -39.81 -7.57
C ASP A 129 -12.25 -39.40 -7.77
N GLY A 130 -12.56 -38.10 -7.60
CA GLY A 130 -13.90 -37.54 -7.76
C GLY A 130 -14.88 -37.96 -6.66
N ALA A 131 -14.37 -38.39 -5.51
CA ALA A 131 -15.18 -38.68 -4.35
C ALA A 131 -15.74 -37.36 -3.78
N VAL A 132 -17.00 -37.38 -3.34
CA VAL A 132 -17.59 -36.20 -2.70
C VAL A 132 -17.32 -36.31 -1.20
N CYS A 133 -16.39 -35.49 -0.71
CA CYS A 133 -15.94 -35.49 0.68
C CYS A 133 -16.35 -34.19 1.38
N ILE A 134 -16.80 -34.30 2.64
CA ILE A 134 -16.90 -33.16 3.55
C ILE A 134 -15.60 -33.06 4.33
N ALA A 135 -14.80 -32.06 3.96
CA ALA A 135 -13.55 -31.67 4.61
C ALA A 135 -13.81 -30.81 5.87
N TYR A 136 -14.33 -31.41 6.93
CA TYR A 136 -14.59 -30.65 8.17
C TYR A 136 -13.28 -30.23 8.86
N GLY A 137 -12.20 -30.99 8.66
CA GLY A 137 -10.87 -30.68 9.12
C GLY A 137 -10.35 -29.31 8.67
N ARG A 138 -10.45 -29.03 7.36
CA ARG A 138 -10.06 -27.74 6.76
C ARG A 138 -10.83 -26.55 7.31
N PHE A 139 -12.09 -26.74 7.69
CA PHE A 139 -12.89 -25.68 8.32
C PHE A 139 -12.35 -25.33 9.72
N PHE A 140 -12.03 -26.34 10.52
CA PHE A 140 -11.43 -26.12 11.84
C PHE A 140 -10.03 -25.49 11.73
N GLN A 141 -9.23 -25.91 10.75
CA GLN A 141 -7.92 -25.31 10.49
C GLN A 141 -8.05 -23.80 10.21
N MET A 142 -8.94 -23.41 9.30
CA MET A 142 -9.21 -21.99 9.01
C MET A 142 -9.76 -21.23 10.23
N THR A 143 -10.60 -21.89 11.03
CA THR A 143 -11.17 -21.31 12.25
C THR A 143 -10.08 -21.02 13.28
N PHE A 144 -9.21 -21.98 13.57
CA PHE A 144 -8.09 -21.77 14.50
C PHE A 144 -7.12 -20.72 13.99
N ASN A 145 -6.82 -20.72 12.70
CA ASN A 145 -5.99 -19.69 12.10
C ASN A 145 -6.56 -18.27 12.32
N PHE A 146 -7.86 -18.08 12.10
CA PHE A 146 -8.53 -16.81 12.36
C PHE A 146 -8.38 -16.36 13.83
N PHE A 147 -8.62 -17.27 14.78
CA PHE A 147 -8.48 -16.95 16.21
C PHE A 147 -7.04 -16.63 16.61
N ILE A 148 -6.06 -17.34 16.05
CA ILE A 148 -4.65 -17.13 16.37
C ILE A 148 -4.14 -15.81 15.77
N VAL A 149 -4.50 -15.49 14.52
CA VAL A 149 -4.17 -14.17 13.92
C VAL A 149 -4.80 -13.04 14.72
N ALA A 150 -6.07 -13.17 15.11
CA ALA A 150 -6.75 -12.19 15.95
C ALA A 150 -6.06 -12.02 17.31
N PHE A 151 -5.69 -13.14 17.95
CA PHE A 151 -4.99 -13.14 19.23
C PHE A 151 -3.57 -12.58 19.12
N ALA A 152 -2.85 -12.86 18.03
CA ALA A 152 -1.52 -12.35 17.77
C ALA A 152 -1.55 -10.82 17.57
N LEU A 153 -2.46 -10.31 16.74
CA LEU A 153 -2.65 -8.87 16.56
C LEU A 153 -3.05 -8.18 17.87
N PHE A 154 -3.99 -8.77 18.61
CA PHE A 154 -4.39 -8.26 19.92
C PHE A 154 -3.22 -8.23 20.92
N SER A 155 -2.43 -9.29 20.97
CA SER A 155 -1.25 -9.39 21.85
C SER A 155 -0.21 -8.35 21.48
N VAL A 156 0.10 -8.18 20.20
CA VAL A 156 1.03 -7.15 19.72
C VAL A 156 0.54 -5.75 20.10
N ILE A 157 -0.73 -5.44 19.86
CA ILE A 157 -1.32 -4.13 20.24
C ILE A 157 -1.23 -3.92 21.76
N ARG A 158 -1.56 -4.94 22.57
CA ARG A 158 -1.47 -4.85 24.03
C ARG A 158 -0.05 -4.67 24.52
N VAL A 159 0.91 -5.35 23.92
CA VAL A 159 2.34 -5.22 24.23
C VAL A 159 2.83 -3.82 23.87
N PHE A 160 2.54 -3.32 22.67
CA PHE A 160 2.87 -1.95 22.29
C PHE A 160 2.17 -0.91 23.17
N GLN A 161 0.91 -1.08 23.51
CA GLN A 161 0.18 -0.20 24.43
C GLN A 161 0.78 -0.24 25.84
N SER A 162 1.26 -1.39 26.29
CA SER A 162 1.94 -1.55 27.57
C SER A 162 3.31 -0.86 27.59
N PHE A 163 4.03 -0.84 26.46
CA PHE A 163 5.32 -0.14 26.36
C PHE A 163 5.20 1.36 26.04
N GLN A 164 4.08 1.80 25.46
CA GLN A 164 3.81 3.22 25.18
C GLN A 164 3.06 3.92 26.31
N GLN A 165 3.28 3.51 27.55
CA GLN A 165 2.71 4.17 28.71
C GLN A 165 3.34 5.57 28.86
N GLU A 166 2.57 6.58 28.43
CA GLU A 166 2.84 8.04 28.49
C GLU A 166 4.07 8.46 27.67
N GLU A 167 3.92 9.08 26.49
CA GLU A 167 4.39 10.48 26.31
C GLU A 167 4.06 11.09 24.91
N ILE A 168 3.08 10.61 24.14
CA ILE A 168 2.79 11.24 22.80
C ILE A 168 1.30 11.54 22.57
N ILE A 169 0.57 11.80 23.64
CA ILE A 169 -0.61 12.65 23.53
C ILE A 169 -0.42 13.76 24.55
N LYS A 170 0.29 14.84 24.16
CA LYS A 170 0.20 16.12 24.87
C LYS A 170 -1.28 16.35 25.12
N SER A 171 -1.74 16.19 26.37
CA SER A 171 -3.15 16.21 26.71
C SER A 171 -3.74 17.51 26.14
N LYS A 172 -4.63 17.38 25.15
CA LYS A 172 -5.18 18.55 24.47
C LYS A 172 -6.42 19.02 25.23
N VAL A 173 -6.34 20.20 25.83
CA VAL A 173 -7.47 20.84 26.51
C VAL A 173 -8.27 21.64 25.48
N LYS A 174 -9.58 21.81 25.66
CA LYS A 174 -10.38 22.70 24.79
C LYS A 174 -10.17 24.15 25.22
N CYS A 175 -9.86 25.03 24.27
CA CYS A 175 -9.81 26.46 24.53
C CYS A 175 -11.20 27.00 24.93
N LYS A 176 -11.27 27.88 25.95
CA LYS A 176 -12.53 28.46 26.46
C LYS A 176 -13.29 29.30 25.43
N TYR A 177 -12.58 29.98 24.53
CA TYR A 177 -13.17 30.92 23.57
C TYR A 177 -13.54 30.24 22.25
N CYS A 178 -12.57 29.61 21.57
CA CYS A 178 -12.81 29.03 20.23
C CYS A 178 -13.16 27.54 20.23
N ARG A 179 -13.17 26.87 21.39
CA ARG A 179 -13.44 25.42 21.57
C ARG A 179 -12.51 24.46 20.80
N GLN A 180 -11.48 24.99 20.13
CA GLN A 180 -10.46 24.18 19.47
C GLN A 180 -9.53 23.51 20.49
N LYS A 181 -9.00 22.34 20.14
CA LYS A 181 -8.10 21.54 20.99
C LYS A 181 -6.70 22.14 20.95
N ILE A 182 -6.20 22.59 22.10
CA ILE A 182 -4.88 23.21 22.30
C ILE A 182 -4.06 22.38 23.29
N SER A 183 -2.72 22.48 23.26
CA SER A 183 -1.88 21.76 24.24
C SER A 183 -2.09 22.30 25.64
N LYS A 184 -2.05 21.43 26.67
CA LYS A 184 -2.22 21.81 28.09
C LYS A 184 -1.26 22.92 28.57
N VAL A 185 -0.09 23.06 27.94
CA VAL A 185 0.95 24.06 28.29
C VAL A 185 0.86 25.33 27.43
N ALA A 186 -0.15 25.48 26.56
CA ALA A 186 -0.25 26.66 25.69
C ALA A 186 -0.78 27.88 26.44
N THR A 187 0.08 28.86 26.69
CA THR A 187 -0.29 30.19 27.24
C THR A 187 -1.20 30.98 26.30
N ARG A 188 -1.08 30.75 24.98
CA ARG A 188 -1.88 31.43 23.96
C ARG A 188 -2.47 30.44 22.97
N CYS A 189 -3.75 30.60 22.64
CA CYS A 189 -4.41 29.74 21.68
C CYS A 189 -3.96 30.05 20.24
N GLN A 190 -3.55 29.04 19.46
CA GLN A 190 -3.15 29.22 18.06
C GLN A 190 -4.31 29.64 17.14
N PHE A 191 -5.56 29.29 17.47
CA PHE A 191 -6.72 29.51 16.59
C PHE A 191 -7.37 30.89 16.79
N CYS A 192 -7.55 31.33 18.03
CA CYS A 192 -8.19 32.60 18.35
C CYS A 192 -7.26 33.62 18.99
N THR A 193 -5.98 33.27 19.22
CA THR A 193 -4.96 34.13 19.84
C THR A 193 -5.33 34.65 21.23
N SER A 194 -6.40 34.14 21.83
CA SER A 194 -6.79 34.48 23.19
C SER A 194 -5.78 33.91 24.18
N TRP A 195 -5.55 34.68 25.23
CA TRP A 195 -4.80 34.27 26.40
C TRP A 195 -5.54 33.15 27.14
N GLN A 196 -4.78 32.17 27.64
CA GLN A 196 -5.28 30.98 28.33
C GLN A 196 -4.72 30.95 29.75
N ASP A 197 -4.90 32.03 30.48
CA ASP A 197 -4.32 32.20 31.80
C ASP A 197 -5.29 31.61 32.82
N VAL A 198 -5.07 30.35 33.21
CA VAL A 198 -5.23 29.96 34.62
C VAL A 198 -4.17 28.89 34.93
N PRO A 199 -3.13 29.21 35.73
CA PRO A 199 -2.30 28.22 36.36
C PRO A 199 -3.05 27.66 37.57
N GLU A 200 -3.55 26.43 37.48
CA GLU A 200 -4.00 25.68 38.64
C GLU A 200 -2.89 24.71 39.01
N HIS A 201 -1.95 25.15 39.85
CA HIS A 201 -1.25 24.39 40.90
C HIS A 201 -0.18 25.29 41.55
N ASN A 202 -0.53 25.82 42.73
CA ASN A 202 0.35 26.36 43.78
C ASN A 202 1.50 27.28 43.37
N HIS A 203 1.24 28.58 43.25
CA HIS A 203 1.94 29.61 44.03
C HIS A 203 0.97 30.79 44.23
N VAL A 204 0.77 31.17 45.49
CA VAL A 204 0.04 32.38 45.86
C VAL A 204 0.75 33.56 45.21
N PHE A 205 0.14 34.16 44.18
CA PHE A 205 0.51 35.50 43.75
C PHE A 205 -0.67 36.40 44.05
N SER A 206 -0.52 37.18 45.11
CA SER A 206 -1.42 38.28 45.45
C SER A 206 -1.64 39.15 44.22
N PRO A 207 -2.83 39.75 44.04
CA PRO A 207 -3.03 40.71 42.97
C PRO A 207 -1.97 41.81 43.08
N PRO A 208 -1.44 42.36 41.96
CA PRO A 208 -0.66 43.58 42.05
C PRO A 208 -1.57 44.64 42.69
N GLY A 209 -1.20 45.09 43.89
CA GLY A 209 -1.77 46.30 44.47
C GLY A 209 -1.56 47.47 43.51
N PRO A 210 -2.28 48.58 43.68
CA PRO A 210 -2.16 49.73 42.80
C PRO A 210 -0.70 50.18 42.72
N LEU A 211 -0.24 50.53 41.52
CA LEU A 211 1.11 51.03 41.29
C LEU A 211 1.25 52.40 41.98
N VAL A 212 1.87 52.42 43.15
CA VAL A 212 2.27 53.66 43.84
C VAL A 212 3.55 54.14 43.20
N ASP A 213 3.53 55.35 42.63
CA ASP A 213 4.74 56.02 42.15
C ASP A 213 5.62 56.47 43.33
N SER A 214 6.91 56.71 43.05
CA SER A 214 7.93 57.11 44.03
C SER A 214 7.72 58.50 44.65
N SER A 215 6.63 59.19 44.35
CA SER A 215 6.23 60.48 44.94
C SER A 215 5.03 60.38 45.88
N GLY A 216 4.42 59.20 46.06
CA GLY A 216 3.41 58.97 47.09
C GLY A 216 2.14 59.79 46.95
N HIS A 217 1.71 60.11 45.72
CA HIS A 217 0.40 60.72 45.48
C HIS A 217 -0.54 59.73 44.79
N MET A 218 -1.71 59.50 45.38
CA MET A 218 -2.78 58.70 44.79
C MET A 218 -3.52 59.59 43.79
N SER A 219 -3.35 59.33 42.49
CA SER A 219 -4.20 59.90 41.45
C SER A 219 -5.41 58.99 41.22
N ASP A 220 -6.61 59.55 41.40
CA ASP A 220 -7.91 58.96 41.04
C ASP A 220 -8.03 58.63 39.53
#